data_AF-A0A0A2TM07-F1
#
_entry.id   AF-A0A0A2TM07-F1
#
_cell.length_a   1.000
_cell.length_b   1.000
_cell.length_c   1.000
_cell.angle_alpha   90.00
_cell.angle_beta   90.00
_cell.angle_gamma   90.00
#
_symmetry.space_group_name_H-M   'P 1'
#
loop_
_entity.id
_entity.type
_entity.pdbx_description
1 polymer ?
#
loop_
_entity_poly.entity_id
_entity_poly.type
_entity_poly.pdbx_seq_one_letter_code
_entity_poly.pdbx_strand_id
1 'polypeptide(L)'
;MEPYESLVNAIIVQAVKDYRQAIRFLTRHPHTPDLDTEEAKNDKRKRALREKIIKNEGERDDVERFFHSGWFELLSNLDGDALMRQVREIEVG
;
A
#
# COMPACT_ATOMS: atom_id res chain seq x y z
N MET A 1 15.18 13.59 -21.99
CA MET A 1 14.67 12.57 -21.06
C MET A 1 15.10 11.24 -21.62
N GLU A 2 15.94 10.52 -20.88
CA GLU A 2 16.37 9.18 -21.28
C GLU A 2 15.13 8.25 -21.28
N PRO A 3 14.93 7.37 -22.28
CA PRO A 3 13.71 6.56 -22.41
C PRO A 3 13.36 5.73 -21.16
N TYR A 4 14.37 5.31 -20.41
CA TYR A 4 14.19 4.49 -19.21
C TYR A 4 13.77 5.30 -17.98
N GLU A 5 14.17 6.57 -17.90
CA GLU A 5 13.85 7.46 -16.78
C GLU A 5 12.33 7.73 -16.72
N SER A 6 11.71 7.98 -17.87
CA SER A 6 10.25 8.17 -17.97
C SER A 6 9.47 6.94 -17.51
N LEU A 7 9.96 5.74 -17.83
CA LEU A 7 9.32 4.49 -17.43
C LEU A 7 9.44 4.26 -15.92
N VAL A 8 10.64 4.44 -15.36
CA VAL A 8 10.90 4.31 -13.92
C VAL A 8 10.04 5.30 -13.12
N ASN A 9 10.03 6.56 -13.54
CA ASN A 9 9.21 7.59 -12.91
C ASN A 9 7.72 7.23 -12.95
N ALA A 10 7.23 6.68 -14.06
CA ALA A 10 5.84 6.23 -14.16
C ALA A 10 5.53 5.08 -13.19
N ILE A 11 6.44 4.12 -13.03
CA ILE A 11 6.29 3.00 -12.08
C ILE A 11 6.24 3.53 -10.65
N ILE A 12 7.16 4.42 -10.27
CA ILE A 12 7.21 5.02 -8.93
C ILE A 12 5.91 5.79 -8.64
N VAL A 13 5.48 6.64 -9.57
CA VAL A 13 4.24 7.41 -9.41
C VAL A 13 3.02 6.50 -9.27
N GLN A 14 2.97 5.40 -10.02
CA GLN A 14 1.88 4.43 -9.93
C GLN A 14 1.88 3.71 -8.58
N ALA A 15 3.05 3.21 -8.13
CA ALA A 15 3.20 2.57 -6.83
C ALA A 15 2.76 3.49 -5.67
N VAL A 16 3.15 4.77 -5.70
CA VAL A 16 2.69 5.75 -4.69
C VAL A 16 1.17 5.93 -4.73
N LYS A 17 0.53 5.96 -5.91
CA LYS A 17 -0.92 6.09 -6.00
C LYS A 17 -1.65 4.88 -5.43
N ASP A 18 -1.16 3.68 -5.71
CA ASP A 18 -1.76 2.43 -5.22
C ASP A 18 -1.59 2.33 -3.70
N TYR A 19 -0.42 2.72 -3.19
CA TYR A 19 -0.16 2.82 -1.76
C TYR A 19 -1.10 3.78 -1.05
N ARG A 20 -1.25 5.01 -1.57
CA ARG A 20 -2.15 6.03 -1.02
C ARG A 20 -3.59 5.54 -0.92
N GLN A 21 -4.07 4.83 -1.94
CA GLN A 21 -5.42 4.26 -1.94
C GLN A 21 -5.57 3.18 -0.86
N ALA A 22 -4.59 2.28 -0.76
CA ALA A 22 -4.58 1.21 0.23
C ALA A 22 -4.58 1.77 1.67
N ILE A 23 -3.65 2.66 2.00
CA ILE A 23 -3.55 3.22 3.36
C ILE A 23 -4.81 4.02 3.72
N ARG A 24 -5.36 4.83 2.80
CA ARG A 24 -6.61 5.59 3.06
C ARG A 24 -7.80 4.67 3.34
N PHE A 25 -7.89 3.53 2.64
CA PHE A 25 -8.91 2.52 2.91
C PHE A 25 -8.69 1.90 4.30
N LEU A 26 -7.46 1.49 4.61
CA LEU A 26 -7.12 0.84 5.88
C LEU A 26 -7.27 1.77 7.10
N THR A 27 -7.05 3.08 6.94
CA THR A 27 -7.32 4.06 7.99
C THR A 27 -8.79 4.13 8.36
N ARG A 28 -9.70 3.96 7.38
CA ARG A 28 -11.15 3.95 7.61
C ARG A 28 -11.67 2.58 8.03
N HIS A 29 -10.98 1.52 7.63
CA HIS A 29 -11.36 0.14 7.84
C HIS A 29 -10.17 -0.65 8.39
N PRO A 30 -9.76 -0.39 9.64
CA PRO A 30 -8.65 -1.12 10.25
C PRO A 30 -9.00 -2.60 10.38
N HIS A 31 -8.00 -3.46 10.15
CA HIS A 31 -8.14 -4.87 10.42
C HIS A 31 -8.29 -5.08 11.93
N THR A 32 -9.45 -5.55 12.33
CA THR A 32 -9.82 -5.76 13.72
C THR A 32 -10.05 -7.25 13.95
N PRO A 33 -9.60 -7.81 15.09
CA PRO A 33 -9.71 -9.26 15.34
C PRO A 33 -11.13 -9.80 15.32
N ASP A 34 -12.16 -8.96 15.53
CA ASP A 34 -13.56 -9.37 15.44
C ASP A 34 -13.98 -9.77 14.01
N LEU A 35 -13.24 -9.35 12.99
CA LEU A 35 -13.46 -9.79 11.61
C LEU A 35 -12.93 -11.21 11.36
N ASP A 36 -12.00 -11.69 12.19
CA ASP A 36 -11.39 -13.02 12.06
C ASP A 36 -12.16 -14.13 12.80
N THR A 37 -13.24 -13.79 13.51
CA THR A 37 -14.07 -14.80 14.18
C THR A 37 -14.87 -15.63 13.19
N GLU A 38 -15.22 -16.87 13.57
CA GLU A 38 -16.02 -17.76 12.71
C GLU A 38 -17.42 -17.18 12.44
N GLU A 39 -18.01 -16.48 13.41
CA GLU A 39 -19.30 -15.79 13.24
C GLU A 39 -19.20 -14.67 12.19
N ALA A 40 -18.11 -13.89 12.22
CA ALA A 40 -17.88 -12.82 11.25
C ALA A 40 -17.59 -13.35 9.85
N LYS A 41 -16.89 -14.48 9.73
CA LYS A 41 -16.65 -15.16 8.44
C LYS A 41 -17.93 -15.69 7.80
N ASN A 42 -18.92 -16.07 8.61
CA ASN A 42 -20.22 -16.56 8.13
C ASN A 42 -21.16 -15.42 7.70
N ASP A 43 -21.00 -14.20 8.25
CA ASP A 43 -21.72 -13.03 7.78
C ASP A 43 -21.17 -12.54 6.41
N LYS A 44 -22.02 -12.56 5.38
CA LYS A 44 -21.64 -12.21 4.01
C LYS A 44 -21.03 -10.80 3.90
N ARG A 45 -21.53 -9.82 4.66
CA ARG A 45 -21.06 -8.42 4.60
C ARG A 45 -19.71 -8.30 5.28
N LYS A 46 -19.56 -8.86 6.49
CA LYS A 46 -18.29 -8.87 7.23
C LYS A 46 -17.21 -9.63 6.47
N ARG A 47 -17.52 -10.78 5.88
CA ARG A 47 -16.59 -11.54 5.03
C ARG A 47 -16.08 -10.71 3.85
N ALA A 48 -16.98 -10.02 3.13
CA ALA A 48 -16.60 -9.17 2.00
C ALA A 48 -15.76 -7.96 2.44
N LEU A 49 -16.05 -7.38 3.61
CA LEU A 49 -15.24 -6.31 4.18
C LEU A 49 -13.84 -6.81 4.53
N ARG A 50 -13.74 -7.96 5.21
CA ARG A 50 -12.46 -8.60 5.56
C ARG A 50 -11.62 -8.89 4.33
N GLU A 51 -12.21 -9.46 3.28
CA GLU A 51 -11.51 -9.74 2.02
C GLU A 51 -10.94 -8.46 1.39
N LYS A 52 -11.71 -7.36 1.41
CA LYS A 52 -11.22 -6.05 0.96
C LYS A 52 -10.09 -5.53 1.83
N ILE A 53 -10.17 -5.67 3.15
CA ILE A 53 -9.10 -5.25 4.07
C ILE A 53 -7.83 -6.01 3.76
N ILE A 54 -7.88 -7.34 3.72
CA ILE A 54 -6.72 -8.20 3.41
C ILE A 54 -6.12 -7.86 2.06
N LYS A 55 -6.96 -7.60 1.05
CA LYS A 55 -6.47 -7.14 -0.25
C LYS A 55 -5.68 -5.83 -0.10
N ASN A 56 -6.22 -4.82 0.58
CA ASN A 56 -5.53 -3.53 0.74
C ASN A 56 -4.28 -3.66 1.62
N GLU A 57 -4.25 -4.57 2.60
CA GLU A 57 -3.05 -4.90 3.36
C GLU A 57 -1.97 -5.50 2.44
N GLY A 58 -2.34 -6.43 1.57
CA GLY A 58 -1.43 -6.99 0.57
C GLY A 58 -0.86 -5.93 -0.38
N GLU A 59 -1.72 -5.08 -0.95
CA GLU A 59 -1.27 -3.97 -1.83
C GLU A 59 -0.33 -3.01 -1.09
N ARG A 60 -0.65 -2.68 0.17
CA ARG A 60 0.22 -1.86 1.03
C ARG A 60 1.59 -2.52 1.20
N ASP A 61 1.61 -3.79 1.57
CA ASP A 61 2.83 -4.53 1.91
C ASP A 61 3.71 -4.79 0.66
N ASP A 62 3.09 -5.05 -0.50
CA ASP A 62 3.79 -5.22 -1.78
C ASP A 62 4.47 -3.91 -2.22
N VAL A 63 3.77 -2.78 -2.08
CA VAL A 63 4.36 -1.47 -2.40
C VAL A 63 5.45 -1.09 -1.40
N GLU A 64 5.26 -1.36 -0.11
CA GLU A 64 6.32 -1.18 0.88
C GLU A 64 7.55 -2.01 0.50
N ARG A 65 7.37 -3.30 0.20
CA ARG A 65 8.48 -4.16 -0.23
C ARG A 65 9.19 -3.62 -1.48
N PHE A 66 8.44 -3.08 -2.45
CA PHE A 66 9.02 -2.45 -3.64
C PHE A 66 9.93 -1.27 -3.28
N PHE A 67 9.47 -0.35 -2.42
CA PHE A 67 10.26 0.82 -2.02
C PHE A 67 11.46 0.49 -1.12
N HIS A 68 11.35 -0.53 -0.26
CA HIS A 68 12.49 -1.04 0.52
C HIS A 68 13.46 -1.90 -0.31
N SER A 69 13.13 -2.21 -1.58
CA SER A 69 13.99 -3.05 -2.41
C SER A 69 15.17 -2.27 -2.98
N GLY A 70 16.33 -2.93 -3.12
CA GLY A 70 17.51 -2.33 -3.75
C GLY A 70 17.31 -1.93 -5.22
N TRP A 71 16.21 -2.35 -5.85
CA TRP A 71 15.85 -1.93 -7.20
C TRP A 71 15.37 -0.47 -7.24
N PHE A 72 14.68 0.00 -6.20
CA PHE A 72 14.25 1.39 -6.08
C PHE A 72 15.45 2.32 -5.85
N GLU A 73 16.33 1.94 -4.93
CA GLU A 73 17.55 2.70 -4.61
C GLU A 73 18.45 2.84 -5.86
N LEU A 74 18.65 1.73 -6.60
CA LEU A 74 19.46 1.71 -7.82
C LEU A 74 18.93 2.64 -8.93
N LEU A 75 17.61 2.78 -9.05
CA LEU A 75 16.98 3.52 -10.13
C LEU A 75 16.70 4.98 -9.82
N SER A 76 16.52 5.32 -8.55
CA SER A 76 16.09 6.66 -8.14
C SER A 76 17.15 7.42 -7.32
N ASN A 77 18.14 6.73 -6.75
CA ASN A 77 19.09 7.31 -5.79
C ASN A 77 18.39 8.00 -4.60
N LEU A 78 17.15 7.58 -4.28
CA LEU A 78 16.32 8.08 -3.19
C LEU A 78 16.15 7.01 -2.10
N ASP A 79 15.93 7.47 -0.88
CA ASP A 79 15.56 6.62 0.26
C ASP A 79 14.05 6.31 0.22
N GLY A 80 13.72 5.04 -0.05
CA GLY A 80 12.35 4.57 -0.14
C GLY A 80 11.60 4.65 1.18
N ASP A 81 12.29 4.48 2.31
CA ASP A 81 11.68 4.53 3.65
C ASP A 81 11.28 5.96 3.98
N ALA A 82 12.14 6.92 3.65
CA ALA A 82 11.86 8.34 3.83
C ALA A 82 10.65 8.78 3.00
N LEU A 83 10.58 8.35 1.74
CA LEU A 83 9.43 8.63 0.85
C LEU A 83 8.13 8.06 1.44
N MET A 84 8.16 6.81 1.89
CA MET A 84 6.98 6.13 2.40
C MET A 84 6.49 6.73 3.73
N ARG A 85 7.40 7.16 4.61
CA ARG A 85 7.04 7.91 5.83
C ARG A 85 6.30 9.20 5.49
N GLN A 86 6.84 9.97 4.55
CA GLN A 86 6.21 11.22 4.14
C GLN A 86 4.83 11.01 3.51
N VAL A 87 4.66 9.97 2.68
CA VAL A 87 3.36 9.63 2.09
C VAL A 87 2.33 9.24 3.17
N ARG A 88 2.74 8.46 4.17
CA ARG A 88 1.86 8.13 5.31
C ARG A 88 1.47 9.37 6.10
N GLU A 89 2.42 10.26 6.39
CA GLU A 89 2.15 11.51 7.13
C GLU A 89 1.16 12.41 6.39
N ILE A 90 1.27 12.52 5.07
CA ILE A 90 0.37 13.35 4.25
C ILE A 90 -1.06 12.77 4.18
N GLU A 91 -1.22 11.45 4.17
CA GLU A 91 -2.54 10.82 4.03
C GLU A 91 -3.24 10.49 5.36
N VAL A 92 -2.48 10.33 6.45
CA VAL A 92 -2.98 9.89 7.75
C VAL A 92 -2.92 11.01 8.81
N GLY A 93 -2.19 12.10 8.56
CA GLY A 93 -2.24 13.34 9.36
C GLY A 93 -3.50 14.15 9.12
#